data_AF-A0A7V4J6L1-F1
#
_entry.id   AF-A0A7V4J6L1-F1
#
_cell.length_a   1.000
_cell.length_b   1.000
_cell.length_c   1.000
_cell.angle_alpha   90.00
_cell.angle_beta   90.00
_cell.angle_gamma   90.00
#
_symmetry.space_group_name_H-M   'P 1'
#
loop_
_entity.id
_entity.type
_entity.pdbx_description
1 polymer ?
#
loop_
_entity_poly.entity_id
_entity_poly.type
_entity_poly.pdbx_seq_one_letter_code
_entity_poly.pdbx_strand_id
1 'polypeptide(L)'
;MLEPFFNPRGVAVIGASRDPYKPGFGIVRNLRDIGYRGGIYPVNPAAREILGYVCYRSVAEVPDPVDLAVVIVPAERVAEVIEQCGERGIRHAVVASGGFSELGPEGRMRERSVVETAQRWGMRLIGPNCIGTIDTHTPFNSTFTIGAPLPGDLGFVSQSGALCVALLMWARGEGVGFSRIVSLGNQADVTETEILTDLANDPHTRVLMAYVEGVADGRAFVETARQISRQKPLIVLKAGQGADGARAVRSHTGAIAGSAEAYRAALRRCGALQAETLQDLADWARTAAWQPLPAGNRVAVLTNAGGAGILAVDAL
;
A
#
# COMPACT_ATOMS: atom_id res chain seq x y z
N MET A 1 14.39 -5.89 -5.26
CA MET A 1 13.75 -7.23 -5.25
C MET A 1 12.41 -7.15 -4.51
N LEU A 2 11.46 -6.36 -5.04
CA LEU A 2 10.08 -6.25 -4.52
C LEU A 2 9.04 -6.76 -5.52
N GLU A 3 9.49 -7.16 -6.72
CA GLU A 3 8.64 -7.64 -7.81
C GLU A 3 7.62 -8.71 -7.40
N PRO A 4 7.93 -9.70 -6.53
CA PRO A 4 6.94 -10.71 -6.14
C PRO A 4 5.72 -10.15 -5.37
N PHE A 5 5.76 -8.91 -4.88
CA PHE A 5 4.58 -8.25 -4.30
C PHE A 5 3.59 -7.73 -5.35
N PHE A 6 3.97 -7.71 -6.62
CA PHE A 6 3.20 -7.13 -7.74
C PHE A 6 3.04 -8.08 -8.93
N ASN A 7 4.05 -8.89 -9.20
CA ASN A 7 4.08 -9.89 -10.27
C ASN A 7 4.63 -11.24 -9.79
N PRO A 8 4.01 -11.88 -8.78
CA PRO A 8 4.37 -13.23 -8.40
C PRO A 8 3.96 -14.23 -9.51
N ARG A 9 4.68 -15.34 -9.63
CA ARG A 9 4.28 -16.47 -10.49
C ARG A 9 3.22 -17.36 -9.82
N GLY A 10 3.18 -17.37 -8.49
CA GLY A 10 2.12 -18.04 -7.76
C GLY A 10 2.01 -17.60 -6.30
N VAL A 11 0.77 -17.57 -5.81
CA VAL A 11 0.41 -16.99 -4.52
C VAL A 11 -0.30 -18.00 -3.64
N ALA A 12 0.28 -18.27 -2.46
CA ALA A 12 -0.38 -19.01 -1.40
C ALA A 12 -1.21 -18.06 -0.52
N VAL A 13 -2.53 -18.26 -0.46
CA VAL A 13 -3.43 -17.47 0.39
C VAL A 13 -3.71 -18.25 1.67
N ILE A 14 -2.94 -17.95 2.73
CA ILE A 14 -2.97 -18.68 3.99
C ILE A 14 -3.97 -18.03 4.95
N GLY A 15 -5.01 -18.79 5.31
CA GLY A 15 -6.20 -18.24 5.96
C GLY A 15 -7.35 -18.00 4.98
N ALA A 16 -7.26 -18.54 3.75
CA ALA A 16 -8.38 -18.56 2.81
C ALA A 16 -9.62 -19.23 3.45
N SER A 17 -10.81 -18.82 3.04
CA SER A 17 -12.06 -19.35 3.58
C SER A 17 -13.12 -19.56 2.50
N ARG A 18 -14.09 -20.43 2.78
CA ARG A 18 -15.34 -20.57 1.99
C ARG A 18 -16.40 -19.53 2.38
N ASP A 19 -16.22 -18.90 3.54
CA ASP A 19 -17.14 -17.89 4.06
C ASP A 19 -16.95 -16.56 3.29
N PRO A 20 -17.96 -16.09 2.55
CA PRO A 20 -17.84 -14.88 1.73
C PRO A 20 -17.63 -13.61 2.55
N TYR A 21 -17.89 -13.64 3.86
CA TYR A 21 -17.69 -12.51 4.76
C TYR A 21 -16.27 -12.45 5.35
N LYS A 22 -15.44 -13.47 5.15
CA LYS A 22 -14.07 -13.49 5.67
C LYS A 22 -13.08 -12.84 4.70
N PRO A 23 -12.12 -12.03 5.18
CA PRO A 23 -11.13 -11.38 4.31
C PRO A 23 -10.34 -12.37 3.43
N GLY A 24 -10.03 -13.56 3.94
CA GLY A 24 -9.35 -14.60 3.16
C GLY A 24 -10.13 -15.10 1.94
N PHE A 25 -11.47 -15.08 1.98
CA PHE A 25 -12.29 -15.30 0.77
C PHE A 25 -12.14 -14.13 -0.20
N GLY A 26 -12.19 -12.89 0.32
CA GLY A 26 -12.04 -11.67 -0.46
C GLY A 26 -10.73 -11.61 -1.26
N ILE A 27 -9.62 -12.07 -0.68
CA ILE A 27 -8.31 -12.13 -1.38
C ILE A 27 -8.35 -13.09 -2.56
N VAL A 28 -8.82 -14.33 -2.36
CA VAL A 28 -8.91 -15.33 -3.45
C VAL A 28 -9.86 -14.84 -4.54
N ARG A 29 -11.00 -14.25 -4.15
CA ARG A 29 -11.94 -13.63 -5.08
C ARG A 29 -11.27 -12.53 -5.89
N ASN A 30 -10.55 -11.62 -5.24
CA ASN A 30 -9.96 -10.47 -5.91
C ASN A 30 -8.86 -10.86 -6.90
N LEU A 31 -8.02 -11.86 -6.57
CA LEU A 31 -7.05 -12.42 -7.50
C LEU A 31 -7.73 -13.01 -8.75
N ARG A 32 -8.83 -13.75 -8.56
CA ARG A 32 -9.61 -14.30 -9.67
C ARG A 32 -10.27 -13.20 -10.50
N ASP A 33 -10.97 -12.27 -9.86
CA ASP A 33 -11.84 -11.30 -10.52
C ASP A 33 -11.05 -10.22 -11.26
N ILE A 34 -9.83 -9.88 -10.79
CA ILE A 34 -8.93 -8.97 -11.53
C ILE A 34 -8.28 -9.64 -12.74
N GLY A 35 -8.31 -10.99 -12.83
CA GLY A 35 -7.74 -11.75 -13.94
C GLY A 35 -6.25 -12.09 -13.77
N TYR A 36 -5.79 -12.30 -12.53
CA TYR A 36 -4.43 -12.73 -12.25
C TYR A 36 -4.11 -14.05 -12.97
N ARG A 37 -2.93 -14.10 -13.60
CA ARG A 37 -2.54 -15.21 -14.50
C ARG A 37 -1.61 -16.24 -13.87
N GLY A 38 -1.07 -15.96 -12.69
CA GLY A 38 -0.25 -16.92 -11.96
C GLY A 38 -1.06 -17.94 -11.17
N GLY A 39 -0.38 -18.82 -10.46
CA GLY A 39 -1.02 -19.82 -9.61
C GLY A 39 -1.73 -19.19 -8.41
N ILE A 40 -3.00 -19.53 -8.19
CA ILE A 40 -3.76 -19.14 -6.99
C ILE A 40 -3.93 -20.38 -6.13
N TYR A 41 -3.33 -20.37 -4.93
CA TYR A 41 -3.29 -21.52 -4.03
C TYR A 41 -3.93 -21.18 -2.68
N PRO A 42 -5.25 -21.35 -2.51
CA PRO A 42 -5.89 -21.20 -1.21
C PRO A 42 -5.36 -22.24 -0.22
N VAL A 43 -4.98 -21.82 0.98
CA VAL A 43 -4.51 -22.71 2.06
C VAL A 43 -5.49 -22.63 3.24
N ASN A 44 -6.16 -23.75 3.50
CA ASN A 44 -7.10 -23.94 4.59
C ASN A 44 -7.11 -25.43 5.02
N PRO A 45 -6.89 -25.77 6.30
CA PRO A 45 -6.83 -27.16 6.76
C PRO A 45 -8.09 -28.01 6.52
N ALA A 46 -9.26 -27.38 6.41
CA ALA A 46 -10.56 -28.06 6.36
C ALA A 46 -11.25 -28.00 4.98
N ALA A 47 -10.92 -27.02 4.15
CA ALA A 47 -11.53 -26.88 2.83
C ALA A 47 -10.76 -27.72 1.79
N ARG A 48 -11.50 -28.32 0.84
CA ARG A 48 -10.90 -29.00 -0.32
C ARG A 48 -10.86 -28.11 -1.56
N GLU A 49 -11.77 -27.13 -1.63
CA GLU A 49 -11.90 -26.20 -2.74
C GLU A 49 -12.43 -24.87 -2.23
N ILE A 50 -11.93 -23.76 -2.81
CA ILE A 50 -12.41 -22.39 -2.57
C ILE A 50 -12.47 -21.68 -3.92
N LEU A 51 -13.66 -21.19 -4.31
CA LEU A 51 -13.88 -20.43 -5.56
C LEU A 51 -13.42 -21.15 -6.84
N GLY A 52 -13.52 -22.48 -6.88
CA GLY A 52 -13.07 -23.31 -8.01
C GLY A 52 -11.58 -23.67 -7.99
N TYR A 53 -10.82 -23.19 -7.01
CA TYR A 53 -9.40 -23.54 -6.84
C TYR A 53 -9.23 -24.66 -5.81
N VAL A 54 -8.34 -25.60 -6.12
CA VAL A 54 -7.91 -26.65 -5.18
C VAL A 54 -7.34 -26.00 -3.93
N CYS A 55 -7.84 -26.40 -2.76
CA CYS A 55 -7.39 -25.88 -1.49
C CYS A 55 -6.45 -26.87 -0.80
N TYR A 56 -5.30 -26.37 -0.37
CA TYR A 56 -4.23 -27.14 0.27
C TYR A 56 -4.34 -27.04 1.79
N ARG A 57 -3.96 -28.09 2.52
CA ARG A 57 -4.09 -28.09 3.99
C ARG A 57 -3.01 -27.27 4.68
N SER A 58 -1.83 -27.20 4.04
CA SER A 58 -0.69 -26.42 4.50
C SER A 58 0.06 -25.84 3.30
N VAL A 59 0.90 -24.83 3.55
CA VAL A 59 1.75 -24.22 2.51
C VAL A 59 2.78 -25.22 1.94
N ALA A 60 3.15 -26.24 2.72
CA ALA A 60 4.05 -27.29 2.28
C ALA A 60 3.49 -28.14 1.12
N GLU A 61 2.16 -28.29 1.03
CA GLU A 61 1.49 -29.07 -0.02
C GLU A 61 1.29 -28.28 -1.34
N VAL A 62 1.51 -26.96 -1.32
CA VAL A 62 1.29 -26.09 -2.48
C VAL A 62 2.28 -26.41 -3.60
N PRO A 63 1.86 -26.59 -4.86
CA PRO A 63 2.76 -26.86 -5.98
C PRO A 63 3.54 -25.62 -6.40
N ASP A 64 4.71 -25.83 -7.00
CA ASP A 64 5.47 -24.76 -7.63
C ASP A 64 4.87 -24.32 -8.98
N PRO A 65 5.09 -23.06 -9.39
CA PRO A 65 5.82 -22.01 -8.67
C PRO A 65 4.97 -21.34 -7.59
N VAL A 66 5.55 -21.10 -6.41
CA VAL A 66 4.97 -20.23 -5.37
C VAL A 66 6.04 -19.31 -4.81
N ASP A 67 5.87 -18.00 -5.02
CA ASP A 67 6.87 -16.98 -4.66
C ASP A 67 6.32 -15.90 -3.71
N LEU A 68 5.00 -15.85 -3.50
CA LEU A 68 4.37 -14.97 -2.53
C LEU A 68 3.41 -15.73 -1.60
N ALA A 69 3.48 -15.42 -0.30
CA ALA A 69 2.45 -15.81 0.67
C ALA A 69 1.60 -14.59 1.07
N VAL A 70 0.28 -14.70 1.05
CA VAL A 70 -0.64 -13.72 1.64
C VAL A 70 -1.25 -14.33 2.89
N VAL A 71 -0.91 -13.77 4.05
CA VAL A 71 -1.21 -14.34 5.37
C VAL A 71 -2.34 -13.54 6.05
N ILE A 72 -3.44 -14.23 6.35
CA ILE A 72 -4.63 -13.67 7.01
C ILE A 72 -5.17 -14.65 8.07
N VAL A 73 -4.33 -14.96 9.06
CA VAL A 73 -4.64 -15.84 10.21
C VAL A 73 -4.60 -15.04 11.53
N PRO A 74 -5.08 -15.56 12.67
CA PRO A 74 -4.92 -14.89 13.96
C PRO A 74 -3.45 -14.53 14.24
N ALA A 75 -3.21 -13.34 14.82
CA ALA A 75 -1.87 -12.77 15.01
C ALA A 75 -0.89 -13.73 15.70
N GLU A 76 -1.38 -14.50 16.66
CA GLU A 76 -0.63 -15.48 17.46
C GLU A 76 -0.02 -16.59 16.60
N ARG A 77 -0.62 -16.88 15.43
CA ARG A 77 -0.17 -17.93 14.50
C ARG A 77 0.73 -17.42 13.38
N VAL A 78 0.87 -16.11 13.22
CA VAL A 78 1.56 -15.55 12.06
C VAL A 78 3.05 -15.94 12.06
N ALA A 79 3.75 -15.89 13.18
CA ALA A 79 5.16 -16.28 13.25
C ALA A 79 5.38 -17.75 12.82
N GLU A 80 4.51 -18.66 13.28
CA GLU A 80 4.50 -20.08 12.87
C GLU A 80 4.29 -20.22 11.35
N VAL A 81 3.34 -19.47 10.79
CA VAL A 81 3.07 -19.48 9.34
C VAL A 81 4.24 -18.93 8.54
N ILE A 82 4.89 -17.87 9.00
CA ILE A 82 6.07 -17.30 8.33
C ILE A 82 7.24 -18.30 8.36
N GLU A 83 7.44 -19.03 9.46
CA GLU A 83 8.42 -20.12 9.53
C GLU A 83 8.12 -21.19 8.44
N GLN A 84 6.87 -21.66 8.36
CA GLN A 84 6.45 -22.66 7.37
C GLN A 84 6.64 -22.17 5.92
N CYS A 85 6.36 -20.89 5.66
CA CYS A 85 6.63 -20.26 4.37
C CYS A 85 8.14 -20.23 4.05
N GLY A 86 8.96 -19.90 5.05
CA GLY A 86 10.42 -19.89 4.95
C GLY A 86 10.99 -21.27 4.60
N GLU A 87 10.55 -22.31 5.34
CA GLU A 87 10.87 -23.71 5.10
C GLU A 87 10.46 -24.16 3.68
N ARG A 88 9.30 -23.71 3.20
CA ARG A 88 8.80 -23.98 1.84
C ARG A 88 9.60 -23.28 0.74
N GLY A 89 10.49 -22.35 1.09
CA GLY A 89 11.30 -21.61 0.13
C GLY A 89 10.71 -20.27 -0.33
N ILE A 90 9.57 -19.84 0.24
CA ILE A 90 8.97 -18.54 -0.07
C ILE A 90 9.82 -17.44 0.56
N ARG A 91 10.03 -16.33 -0.16
CA ARG A 91 10.88 -15.21 0.27
C ARG A 91 10.15 -13.87 0.35
N HIS A 92 8.84 -13.87 0.07
CA HIS A 92 8.02 -12.66 0.15
C HIS A 92 6.68 -13.01 0.80
N ALA A 93 6.25 -12.19 1.75
CA ALA A 93 4.93 -12.34 2.34
C ALA A 93 4.21 -11.00 2.58
N VAL A 94 2.92 -10.97 2.27
CA VAL A 94 2.00 -9.91 2.69
C VAL A 94 1.30 -10.40 3.96
N VAL A 95 1.52 -9.74 5.08
CA VAL A 95 0.86 -10.05 6.35
C VAL A 95 -0.32 -9.10 6.53
N ALA A 96 -1.50 -9.57 6.17
CA ALA A 96 -2.72 -8.78 6.24
C ALA A 96 -3.33 -8.77 7.67
N SER A 97 -2.97 -9.75 8.49
CA SER A 97 -3.44 -9.85 9.88
C SER A 97 -3.11 -8.62 10.72
N GLY A 98 -4.10 -8.08 11.43
CA GLY A 98 -3.89 -7.19 12.58
C GLY A 98 -3.69 -7.98 13.87
N GLY A 99 -3.45 -7.28 14.97
CA GLY A 99 -3.15 -7.83 16.31
C GLY A 99 -1.71 -7.62 16.78
N PHE A 100 -1.03 -6.59 16.27
CA PHE A 100 0.42 -6.36 16.42
C PHE A 100 0.71 -5.04 17.13
N SER A 101 1.77 -4.31 16.74
CA SER A 101 2.25 -3.14 17.44
C SER A 101 1.20 -2.04 17.67
N GLU A 102 0.17 -1.98 16.83
CA GLU A 102 -0.99 -1.09 16.94
C GLU A 102 -1.85 -1.38 18.18
N LEU A 103 -1.77 -2.57 18.76
CA LEU A 103 -2.47 -2.95 20.00
C LEU A 103 -1.61 -2.81 21.27
N GLY A 104 -0.38 -2.29 21.16
CA GLY A 104 0.46 -1.98 22.32
C GLY A 104 1.63 -2.95 22.57
N PRO A 105 2.15 -3.02 23.81
CA PRO A 105 3.41 -3.71 24.12
C PRO A 105 3.45 -5.20 23.75
N GLU A 106 2.40 -5.95 24.04
CA GLU A 106 2.35 -7.38 23.69
C GLU A 106 2.33 -7.60 22.18
N GLY A 107 1.57 -6.77 21.47
CA GLY A 107 1.51 -6.81 20.01
C GLY A 107 2.85 -6.44 19.36
N ARG A 108 3.63 -5.51 19.94
CA ARG A 108 5.02 -5.25 19.53
C ARG A 108 5.93 -6.47 19.70
N MET A 109 5.78 -7.24 20.77
CA MET A 109 6.55 -8.48 20.95
C MET A 109 6.19 -9.52 19.90
N ARG A 110 4.90 -9.65 19.54
CA ARG A 110 4.46 -10.52 18.44
C ARG A 110 5.02 -10.07 17.10
N GLU A 111 4.95 -8.77 16.81
CA GLU A 111 5.46 -8.20 15.55
C GLU A 111 6.96 -8.46 15.40
N ARG A 112 7.72 -8.22 16.48
CA ARG A 112 9.15 -8.52 16.52
C ARG A 112 9.45 -9.98 16.24
N SER A 113 8.71 -10.91 16.83
CA SER A 113 8.86 -12.35 16.57
C SER A 113 8.62 -12.72 15.10
N VAL A 114 7.61 -12.09 14.47
CA VAL A 114 7.32 -12.27 13.03
C VAL A 114 8.49 -11.76 12.17
N VAL A 115 9.00 -10.56 12.44
CA VAL A 115 10.12 -9.96 11.69
C VAL A 115 11.40 -10.76 11.88
N GLU A 116 11.76 -11.13 13.11
CA GLU A 116 12.95 -11.95 13.39
C GLU A 116 12.86 -13.31 12.69
N THR A 117 11.66 -13.89 12.59
CA THR A 117 11.44 -15.13 11.84
C THR A 117 11.62 -14.93 10.34
N ALA A 118 11.03 -13.90 9.75
CA ALA A 118 11.22 -13.61 8.33
C ALA A 118 12.71 -13.37 7.98
N GLN A 119 13.44 -12.64 8.83
CA GLN A 119 14.86 -12.36 8.63
C GLN A 119 15.73 -13.63 8.60
N ARG A 120 15.45 -14.63 9.46
CA ARG A 120 16.16 -15.92 9.44
C ARG A 120 16.09 -16.63 8.09
N TRP A 121 14.99 -16.45 7.37
CA TRP A 121 14.76 -17.06 6.05
C TRP A 121 15.10 -16.13 4.88
N GLY A 122 15.61 -14.93 5.13
CA GLY A 122 15.83 -13.91 4.11
C GLY A 122 14.53 -13.47 3.43
N MET A 123 13.40 -13.55 4.13
CA MET A 123 12.08 -13.19 3.64
C MET A 123 11.81 -11.70 3.86
N ARG A 124 11.17 -11.06 2.87
CA ARG A 124 10.67 -9.68 2.99
C ARG A 124 9.16 -9.64 3.28
N LEU A 125 8.72 -8.69 4.08
CA LEU A 125 7.33 -8.54 4.53
C LEU A 125 6.73 -7.17 4.18
N ILE A 126 5.50 -7.19 3.64
CA ILE A 126 4.59 -6.03 3.67
C ILE A 126 3.61 -6.23 4.82
N GLY A 127 3.38 -5.19 5.62
CA GLY A 127 2.58 -5.25 6.84
C GLY A 127 3.42 -5.33 8.12
N PRO A 128 2.92 -5.96 9.21
CA PRO A 128 1.58 -6.55 9.33
C PRO A 128 0.47 -5.47 9.33
N ASN A 129 -0.78 -5.88 9.59
CA ASN A 129 -1.92 -4.97 9.68
C ASN A 129 -2.11 -4.11 8.42
N CYS A 130 -2.01 -4.75 7.26
CA CYS A 130 -2.18 -4.10 5.97
C CYS A 130 -3.37 -4.67 5.21
N ILE A 131 -3.84 -3.95 4.18
CA ILE A 131 -4.85 -4.50 3.27
C ILE A 131 -4.23 -5.27 2.10
N GLY A 132 -2.91 -5.21 1.90
CA GLY A 132 -2.19 -5.84 0.78
C GLY A 132 -1.78 -4.88 -0.34
N THR A 133 -1.57 -5.44 -1.53
CA THR A 133 -1.05 -4.75 -2.72
C THR A 133 -1.94 -4.97 -3.95
N ILE A 134 -1.91 -4.00 -4.86
CA ILE A 134 -2.57 -4.05 -6.17
C ILE A 134 -1.56 -3.60 -7.23
N ASP A 135 -1.51 -4.32 -8.35
CA ASP A 135 -0.89 -3.88 -9.61
C ASP A 135 -1.92 -4.11 -10.72
N THR A 136 -2.36 -3.05 -11.40
CA THR A 136 -3.42 -3.16 -12.42
C THR A 136 -2.92 -3.58 -13.79
N HIS A 137 -1.62 -3.43 -14.05
CA HIS A 137 -1.01 -3.76 -15.35
C HIS A 137 -0.55 -5.22 -15.40
N THR A 138 -0.24 -5.81 -14.25
CA THR A 138 0.02 -7.25 -14.04
C THR A 138 -1.21 -8.02 -13.53
N PRO A 139 -2.42 -7.47 -13.75
CA PRO A 139 -3.64 -7.70 -12.96
C PRO A 139 -3.45 -8.54 -11.68
N PHE A 140 -2.86 -7.94 -10.65
CA PHE A 140 -2.61 -8.56 -9.36
C PHE A 140 -3.34 -7.79 -8.26
N ASN A 141 -4.05 -8.50 -7.38
CA ASN A 141 -4.77 -7.89 -6.25
C ASN A 141 -4.77 -8.84 -5.06
N SER A 142 -3.81 -8.65 -4.15
CA SER A 142 -3.71 -9.41 -2.90
C SER A 142 -4.59 -8.85 -1.77
N THR A 143 -5.45 -7.88 -2.07
CA THR A 143 -6.28 -7.23 -1.05
C THR A 143 -7.60 -7.96 -0.83
N PHE A 144 -8.25 -7.66 0.30
CA PHE A 144 -9.63 -8.11 0.60
C PHE A 144 -10.68 -7.01 0.37
N THR A 145 -10.31 -5.92 -0.31
CA THR A 145 -11.22 -4.80 -0.59
C THR A 145 -12.26 -5.18 -1.66
N ILE A 146 -13.30 -4.37 -1.87
CA ILE A 146 -14.32 -4.65 -2.87
C ILE A 146 -13.99 -3.92 -4.18
N GLY A 147 -13.70 -4.71 -5.22
CA GLY A 147 -13.36 -4.25 -6.55
C GLY A 147 -11.88 -3.91 -6.71
N ALA A 148 -11.50 -3.62 -7.95
CA ALA A 148 -10.18 -3.12 -8.32
C ALA A 148 -10.33 -1.73 -8.95
N PRO A 149 -9.30 -0.87 -8.88
CA PRO A 149 -9.31 0.38 -9.64
C PRO A 149 -9.16 0.08 -11.13
N LEU A 150 -9.47 1.07 -11.96
CA LEU A 150 -9.12 1.00 -13.39
C LEU A 150 -7.60 1.00 -13.54
N PRO A 151 -7.03 0.34 -14.57
CA PRO A 151 -5.64 0.54 -14.93
C PRO A 151 -5.37 2.01 -15.24
N GLY A 152 -4.27 2.54 -14.71
CA GLY A 152 -3.87 3.93 -14.93
C GLY A 152 -2.42 4.18 -14.53
N ASP A 153 -2.12 5.42 -14.16
CA ASP A 153 -0.75 5.92 -14.03
C ASP A 153 -0.45 6.55 -12.66
N LEU A 154 -1.37 6.38 -11.69
CA LEU A 154 -1.17 6.80 -10.31
C LEU A 154 -0.62 5.64 -9.45
N GLY A 155 0.57 5.84 -8.87
CA GLY A 155 1.14 4.95 -7.88
C GLY A 155 0.86 5.45 -6.46
N PHE A 156 0.35 4.61 -5.57
CA PHE A 156 -0.01 5.01 -4.21
C PHE A 156 0.57 4.08 -3.14
N VAL A 157 1.21 4.68 -2.14
CA VAL A 157 1.64 4.00 -0.92
C VAL A 157 1.01 4.64 0.31
N SER A 158 0.53 3.81 1.24
CA SER A 158 -0.14 4.29 2.45
C SER A 158 0.17 3.43 3.65
N GLN A 159 0.46 4.08 4.78
CA GLN A 159 0.48 3.43 6.09
C GLN A 159 -0.94 3.15 6.63
N SER A 160 -1.95 3.84 6.12
CA SER A 160 -3.35 3.60 6.48
C SER A 160 -4.09 2.78 5.43
N GLY A 161 -4.52 1.57 5.82
CA GLY A 161 -5.36 0.71 4.97
C GLY A 161 -6.71 1.34 4.63
N ALA A 162 -7.32 2.05 5.59
CA ALA A 162 -8.61 2.72 5.38
C ALA A 162 -8.53 3.81 4.30
N LEU A 163 -7.40 4.53 4.21
CA LEU A 163 -7.20 5.53 3.15
C LEU A 163 -6.96 4.91 1.78
N CYS A 164 -6.34 3.72 1.70
CA CYS A 164 -6.33 2.96 0.45
C CYS A 164 -7.76 2.65 -0.02
N VAL A 165 -8.64 2.20 0.88
CA VAL A 165 -10.04 1.92 0.55
C VAL A 165 -10.77 3.19 0.11
N ALA A 166 -10.59 4.31 0.82
CA ALA A 166 -11.21 5.58 0.48
C ALA A 166 -10.79 6.06 -0.92
N LEU A 167 -9.49 6.00 -1.24
CA LEU A 167 -8.99 6.38 -2.56
C LEU A 167 -9.45 5.42 -3.66
N LEU A 168 -9.54 4.11 -3.39
CA LEU A 168 -10.12 3.15 -4.33
C LEU A 168 -11.58 3.49 -4.66
N MET A 169 -12.38 3.86 -3.66
CA MET A 169 -13.78 4.27 -3.86
C MET A 169 -13.89 5.55 -4.67
N TRP A 170 -13.08 6.57 -4.33
CA TRP A 170 -13.00 7.83 -5.07
C TRP A 170 -12.61 7.58 -6.54
N ALA A 171 -11.56 6.78 -6.76
CA ALA A 171 -11.05 6.46 -8.09
C ALA A 171 -12.13 5.88 -9.01
N ARG A 172 -12.95 4.96 -8.46
CA ARG A 172 -14.07 4.35 -9.18
C ARG A 172 -15.19 5.35 -9.49
N GLY A 173 -15.43 6.32 -8.62
CA GLY A 173 -16.42 7.38 -8.85
C GLY A 173 -15.99 8.38 -9.92
N GLU A 174 -14.70 8.72 -9.95
CA GLU A 174 -14.14 9.75 -10.84
C GLU A 174 -13.53 9.21 -12.15
N GLY A 175 -13.52 7.88 -12.35
CA GLY A 175 -12.89 7.25 -13.51
C GLY A 175 -11.36 7.38 -13.52
N VAL A 176 -10.75 7.51 -12.35
CA VAL A 176 -9.29 7.62 -12.18
C VAL A 176 -8.68 6.22 -12.04
N GLY A 177 -7.61 5.97 -12.79
CA GLY A 177 -6.89 4.70 -12.75
C GLY A 177 -5.61 4.77 -11.92
N PHE A 178 -5.20 3.63 -11.38
CA PHE A 178 -3.95 3.45 -10.63
C PHE A 178 -3.05 2.50 -11.40
N SER A 179 -1.73 2.65 -11.26
CA SER A 179 -0.76 1.63 -11.66
C SER A 179 -0.61 0.60 -10.54
N ARG A 180 -0.29 1.08 -9.33
CA ARG A 180 -0.07 0.27 -8.14
C ARG A 180 -0.63 0.93 -6.89
N ILE A 181 -1.11 0.12 -5.96
CA ILE A 181 -1.52 0.54 -4.62
C ILE A 181 -0.85 -0.38 -3.60
N VAL A 182 -0.24 0.19 -2.57
CA VAL A 182 0.45 -0.53 -1.51
C VAL A 182 -0.04 -0.04 -0.16
N SER A 183 -0.60 -0.96 0.63
CA SER A 183 -0.84 -0.73 2.05
C SER A 183 0.31 -1.32 2.85
N LEU A 184 1.02 -0.46 3.58
CA LEU A 184 2.15 -0.87 4.41
C LEU A 184 1.74 -1.30 5.82
N GLY A 185 0.58 -0.86 6.29
CA GLY A 185 0.13 -1.11 7.66
C GLY A 185 1.17 -0.60 8.66
N ASN A 186 1.58 -1.48 9.57
CA ASN A 186 2.57 -1.15 10.60
C ASN A 186 3.99 -0.94 10.04
N GLN A 187 4.26 -1.35 8.80
CA GLN A 187 5.54 -1.14 8.13
C GLN A 187 6.74 -1.74 8.91
N ALA A 188 6.64 -3.01 9.27
CA ALA A 188 7.62 -3.65 10.15
C ALA A 188 8.92 -4.12 9.44
N ASP A 189 8.90 -4.23 8.10
CA ASP A 189 10.09 -4.56 7.29
C ASP A 189 10.18 -3.68 6.04
N VAL A 190 9.39 -3.95 4.99
CA VAL A 190 9.41 -3.14 3.77
C VAL A 190 8.90 -1.74 4.08
N THR A 191 9.72 -0.74 3.75
CA THR A 191 9.46 0.67 4.10
C THR A 191 8.74 1.44 3.00
N GLU A 192 8.17 2.59 3.35
CA GLU A 192 7.64 3.58 2.41
C GLU A 192 8.68 4.03 1.40
N THR A 193 9.94 4.15 1.83
CA THR A 193 11.04 4.60 0.99
C THR A 193 11.39 3.56 -0.09
N GLU A 194 11.40 2.28 0.28
CA GLU A 194 11.60 1.18 -0.67
C GLU A 194 10.46 1.09 -1.70
N ILE A 195 9.21 1.21 -1.25
CA ILE A 195 8.03 1.21 -2.14
C ILE A 195 8.02 2.43 -3.06
N LEU A 196 8.32 3.63 -2.56
CA LEU A 196 8.42 4.83 -3.38
C LEU A 196 9.47 4.67 -4.48
N THR A 197 10.60 4.04 -4.16
CA THR A 197 11.64 3.74 -5.15
C THR A 197 11.14 2.75 -6.21
N ASP A 198 10.43 1.70 -5.79
CA ASP A 198 9.84 0.72 -6.71
C ASP A 198 8.80 1.36 -7.65
N LEU A 199 7.88 2.16 -7.10
CA LEU A 199 6.89 2.94 -7.85
C LEU A 199 7.55 3.95 -8.82
N ALA A 200 8.65 4.58 -8.40
CA ALA A 200 9.35 5.52 -9.27
C ALA A 200 10.00 4.81 -10.47
N ASN A 201 10.43 3.56 -10.30
CA ASN A 201 11.01 2.74 -11.36
C ASN A 201 9.98 2.03 -12.24
N ASP A 202 8.74 1.89 -11.77
CA ASP A 202 7.65 1.32 -12.57
C ASP A 202 7.36 2.21 -13.81
N PRO A 203 7.44 1.66 -15.04
CA PRO A 203 7.15 2.43 -16.25
C PRO A 203 5.69 2.88 -16.36
N HIS A 204 4.76 2.24 -15.66
CA HIS A 204 3.34 2.60 -15.69
C HIS A 204 2.99 3.72 -14.71
N THR A 205 3.72 3.86 -13.62
CA THR A 205 3.52 4.93 -12.63
C THR A 205 4.09 6.25 -13.16
N ARG A 206 3.23 7.26 -13.31
CA ARG A 206 3.62 8.62 -13.72
C ARG A 206 3.60 9.62 -12.57
N VAL A 207 2.67 9.47 -11.64
CA VAL A 207 2.56 10.30 -10.44
C VAL A 207 2.55 9.41 -9.22
N LEU A 208 3.32 9.79 -8.21
CA LEU A 208 3.42 9.08 -6.94
C LEU A 208 2.64 9.85 -5.87
N MET A 209 1.83 9.11 -5.12
CA MET A 209 1.12 9.59 -3.94
C MET A 209 1.61 8.80 -2.72
N ALA A 210 1.78 9.49 -1.60
CA ALA A 210 2.12 8.87 -0.33
C ALA A 210 1.25 9.40 0.80
N TYR A 211 0.64 8.50 1.57
CA TYR A 211 0.10 8.84 2.89
C TYR A 211 1.06 8.35 3.98
N VAL A 212 1.57 9.29 4.75
CA VAL A 212 2.63 9.04 5.74
C VAL A 212 2.18 9.50 7.12
N GLU A 213 2.17 8.60 8.09
CA GLU A 213 1.98 8.87 9.51
C GLU A 213 3.33 9.13 10.19
N GLY A 214 4.36 8.37 9.80
CA GLY A 214 5.75 8.56 10.23
C GLY A 214 6.73 7.94 9.22
N VAL A 215 7.99 8.34 9.28
CA VAL A 215 9.07 7.74 8.47
C VAL A 215 10.04 7.01 9.40
N ALA A 216 10.48 5.82 8.99
CA ALA A 216 11.42 5.03 9.79
C ALA A 216 12.83 5.64 9.75
N ASP A 217 13.27 6.07 8.57
CA ASP A 217 14.54 6.77 8.34
C ASP A 217 14.28 8.08 7.59
N GLY A 218 14.30 9.19 8.33
CA GLY A 218 14.06 10.50 7.75
C GLY A 218 15.11 10.95 6.75
N ARG A 219 16.36 10.49 6.88
CA ARG A 219 17.43 10.85 5.93
C ARG A 219 17.24 10.09 4.63
N ALA A 220 17.02 8.78 4.70
CA ALA A 220 16.74 7.97 3.52
C ALA A 220 15.48 8.45 2.79
N PHE A 221 14.43 8.81 3.53
CA PHE A 221 13.21 9.39 2.96
C PHE A 221 13.49 10.67 2.18
N VAL A 222 14.23 11.63 2.76
CA VAL A 222 14.59 12.90 2.10
C VAL A 222 15.44 12.68 0.86
N GLU A 223 16.45 11.81 0.95
CA GLU A 223 17.33 11.52 -0.19
C GLU A 223 16.55 10.88 -1.34
N THR A 224 15.68 9.92 -1.03
CA THR A 224 14.84 9.21 -2.01
C THR A 224 13.79 10.12 -2.61
N ALA A 225 13.03 10.85 -1.79
CA ALA A 225 12.03 11.81 -2.26
C ALA A 225 12.65 12.84 -3.22
N ARG A 226 13.86 13.34 -2.91
CA ARG A 226 14.58 14.28 -3.80
C ARG A 226 14.95 13.66 -5.14
N GLN A 227 15.32 12.39 -5.18
CA GLN A 227 15.64 11.69 -6.42
C GLN A 227 14.39 11.48 -7.26
N ILE A 228 13.30 11.03 -6.64
CA ILE A 228 12.00 10.77 -7.28
C ILE A 228 11.41 12.05 -7.85
N SER A 229 11.33 13.12 -7.05
CA SER A 229 10.72 14.41 -7.43
C SER A 229 11.38 15.08 -8.62
N ARG A 230 12.61 14.69 -8.99
CA ARG A 230 13.29 15.17 -10.21
C ARG A 230 12.82 14.48 -11.48
N GLN A 231 12.18 13.33 -11.36
CA GLN A 231 11.77 12.48 -12.47
C GLN A 231 10.25 12.44 -12.61
N LYS A 232 9.54 12.28 -11.50
CA LYS A 232 8.08 12.10 -11.44
C LYS A 232 7.49 12.93 -10.28
N PRO A 233 6.32 13.56 -10.44
CA PRO A 233 5.66 14.26 -9.34
C PRO A 233 5.42 13.32 -8.16
N LEU A 234 5.83 13.76 -6.97
CA LEU A 234 5.56 13.08 -5.69
C LEU A 234 4.70 14.00 -4.82
N ILE A 235 3.52 13.52 -4.46
CA ILE A 235 2.56 14.23 -3.62
C ILE A 235 2.41 13.45 -2.32
N VAL A 236 2.63 14.13 -1.19
CA VAL A 236 2.65 13.52 0.14
C VAL A 236 1.59 14.15 1.02
N LEU A 237 0.68 13.33 1.53
CA LEU A 237 -0.24 13.69 2.61
C LEU A 237 0.36 13.23 3.94
N LYS A 238 0.89 14.17 4.71
CA LYS A 238 1.44 13.90 6.04
C LYS A 238 0.33 13.99 7.10
N ALA A 239 0.07 12.89 7.81
CA ALA A 239 -0.86 12.86 8.93
C ALA A 239 -0.28 13.53 10.19
N GLY A 240 -1.13 13.90 11.15
CA GLY A 240 -0.67 14.33 12.48
C GLY A 240 0.12 15.64 12.51
N GLN A 241 -0.22 16.62 11.67
CA GLN A 241 0.51 17.89 11.59
C GLN A 241 0.25 18.85 12.76
N GLY A 242 -0.90 18.72 13.44
CA GLY A 242 -1.20 19.48 14.67
C GLY A 242 -0.84 18.73 15.95
N ALA A 243 -0.75 19.42 17.09
CA ALA A 243 -0.42 18.81 18.39
C ALA A 243 -1.36 17.64 18.76
N ASP A 244 -2.65 17.79 18.50
CA ASP A 244 -3.65 16.76 18.76
C ASP A 244 -3.64 15.64 17.71
N GLY A 245 -3.38 15.97 16.45
CA GLY A 245 -3.18 14.97 15.39
C GLY A 245 -1.93 14.12 15.64
N ALA A 246 -0.84 14.73 16.07
CA ALA A 246 0.39 14.04 16.47
C ALA A 246 0.15 13.10 17.66
N ARG A 247 -0.70 13.52 18.61
CA ARG A 247 -1.14 12.68 19.74
C ARG A 247 -2.00 11.50 19.26
N ALA A 248 -2.93 11.75 18.34
CA ALA A 248 -3.78 10.72 17.76
C ALA A 248 -2.96 9.67 16.99
N VAL A 249 -1.98 10.09 16.17
CA VAL A 249 -1.05 9.18 15.49
C VAL A 249 -0.25 8.36 16.49
N ARG A 250 0.32 8.99 17.53
CA ARG A 250 1.03 8.26 18.61
C ARG A 250 0.15 7.21 19.28
N SER A 251 -1.12 7.51 19.54
CA SER A 251 -2.05 6.55 20.15
C SER A 251 -2.50 5.44 19.18
N HIS A 252 -2.55 5.73 17.88
CA HIS A 252 -3.03 4.81 16.85
C HIS A 252 -1.95 3.82 16.37
N THR A 253 -0.72 4.28 16.15
CA THR A 253 0.38 3.45 15.61
C THR A 253 1.58 3.33 16.54
N GLY A 254 1.63 4.07 17.65
CA GLY A 254 2.81 4.09 18.52
C GLY A 254 4.02 4.81 17.93
N ALA A 255 3.93 5.33 16.69
CA ALA A 255 5.01 6.03 16.03
C ALA A 255 5.26 7.42 16.64
N ILE A 256 6.52 7.83 16.76
CA ILE A 256 6.88 9.19 17.21
C ILE A 256 6.48 10.17 16.10
N ALA A 257 5.44 10.96 16.35
CA ALA A 257 5.07 12.05 15.46
C ALA A 257 6.18 13.10 15.42
N GLY A 258 6.91 13.16 14.30
CA GLY A 258 7.91 14.20 14.04
C GLY A 258 7.29 15.59 13.85
N SER A 259 8.09 16.65 13.99
CA SER A 259 7.63 18.03 13.84
C SER A 259 7.03 18.29 12.44
N ALA A 260 5.83 18.86 12.40
CA ALA A 260 5.17 19.23 11.15
C ALA A 260 6.00 20.23 10.32
N GLU A 261 6.69 21.16 10.98
CA GLU A 261 7.60 22.11 10.34
C GLU A 261 8.80 21.40 9.70
N ALA A 262 9.33 20.38 10.38
CA ALA A 262 10.44 19.59 9.86
C ALA A 262 10.02 18.81 8.60
N TYR A 263 8.82 18.19 8.61
CA TYR A 263 8.27 17.52 7.42
C TYR A 263 8.04 18.50 6.27
N ARG A 264 7.45 19.66 6.54
CA ARG A 264 7.19 20.68 5.51
C ARG A 264 8.49 21.20 4.89
N ALA A 265 9.48 21.51 5.71
CA ALA A 265 10.79 21.93 5.24
C ALA A 265 11.50 20.83 4.43
N ALA A 266 11.43 19.58 4.89
CA ALA A 266 12.00 18.43 4.22
C ALA A 266 11.37 18.19 2.84
N LEU A 267 10.03 18.10 2.77
CA LEU A 267 9.30 17.89 1.51
C LEU A 267 9.57 19.00 0.51
N ARG A 268 9.53 20.27 0.97
CA ARG A 268 9.87 21.44 0.13
C ARG A 268 11.29 21.36 -0.42
N ARG A 269 12.27 20.94 0.40
CA ARG A 269 13.67 20.78 -0.03
C ARG A 269 13.85 19.63 -1.04
N CYS A 270 13.02 18.60 -0.96
CA CYS A 270 13.04 17.47 -1.89
C CYS A 270 12.35 17.79 -3.22
N GLY A 271 11.47 18.79 -3.26
CA GLY A 271 10.61 19.06 -4.40
C GLY A 271 9.35 18.17 -4.42
N ALA A 272 8.98 17.59 -3.27
CA ALA A 272 7.72 16.88 -3.11
C ALA A 272 6.62 17.89 -2.76
N LEU A 273 5.43 17.70 -3.32
CA LEU A 273 4.24 18.50 -3.02
C LEU A 273 3.60 17.97 -1.74
N GLN A 274 3.32 18.84 -0.77
CA GLN A 274 2.65 18.44 0.46
C GLN A 274 1.17 18.77 0.36
N ALA A 275 0.32 17.75 0.29
CA ALA A 275 -1.12 17.89 0.37
C ALA A 275 -1.55 18.14 1.82
N GLU A 276 -2.59 18.96 2.01
CA GLU A 276 -3.16 19.24 3.34
C GLU A 276 -4.35 18.34 3.64
N THR A 277 -5.10 17.98 2.59
CA THR A 277 -6.27 17.11 2.68
C THR A 277 -6.15 15.91 1.74
N LEU A 278 -7.02 14.91 1.95
CA LEU A 278 -7.17 13.80 1.02
C LEU A 278 -7.68 14.27 -0.35
N GLN A 279 -8.50 15.32 -0.37
CA GLN A 279 -8.99 15.92 -1.60
C GLN A 279 -7.86 16.59 -2.39
N ASP A 280 -6.97 17.35 -1.73
CA ASP A 280 -5.78 17.94 -2.37
C ASP A 280 -4.90 16.84 -2.97
N LEU A 281 -4.63 15.77 -2.22
CA LEU A 281 -3.84 14.63 -2.69
C LEU A 281 -4.42 14.07 -4.00
N ALA A 282 -5.74 13.86 -4.03
CA ALA A 282 -6.44 13.27 -5.15
C ALA A 282 -6.52 14.21 -6.37
N ASP A 283 -6.91 15.48 -6.17
CA ASP A 283 -7.06 16.47 -7.23
C ASP A 283 -5.72 16.85 -7.88
N TRP A 284 -4.67 17.02 -7.07
CA TRP A 284 -3.34 17.31 -7.57
C TRP A 284 -2.76 16.12 -8.32
N ALA A 285 -2.97 14.90 -7.84
CA ALA A 285 -2.48 13.70 -8.51
C ALA A 285 -3.14 13.49 -9.87
N ARG A 286 -4.48 13.65 -9.95
CA ARG A 286 -5.23 13.61 -11.21
C ARG A 286 -4.72 14.66 -12.19
N THR A 287 -4.50 15.89 -11.72
CA THR A 287 -4.01 16.99 -12.57
C THR A 287 -2.60 16.73 -13.06
N ALA A 288 -1.69 16.35 -12.17
CA ALA A 288 -0.29 16.05 -12.48
C ALA A 288 -0.15 14.83 -13.39
N ALA A 289 -1.10 13.90 -13.32
CA ALA A 289 -1.25 12.89 -14.34
C ALA A 289 -1.74 13.60 -15.60
N TRP A 290 -2.99 14.00 -15.73
CA TRP A 290 -3.54 14.24 -17.08
C TRP A 290 -3.08 15.50 -17.81
N GLN A 291 -2.25 16.34 -17.20
CA GLN A 291 -1.72 17.56 -17.82
C GLN A 291 -0.17 17.56 -17.90
N PRO A 292 0.42 18.20 -18.94
CA PRO A 292 1.84 18.50 -18.94
C PRO A 292 2.18 19.57 -17.89
N LEU A 293 3.45 19.63 -17.49
CA LEU A 293 3.93 20.74 -16.66
C LEU A 293 3.81 22.07 -17.43
N PRO A 294 3.30 23.14 -16.80
CA PRO A 294 3.21 24.43 -17.44
C PRO A 294 4.61 25.01 -17.66
N ALA A 295 4.80 25.72 -18.78
CA ALA A 295 6.08 26.36 -19.11
C ALA A 295 6.38 27.61 -18.23
N GLY A 296 5.45 28.02 -17.37
CA GLY A 296 5.59 29.19 -16.49
C GLY A 296 4.35 29.37 -15.61
N ASN A 297 4.26 30.50 -14.91
CA ASN A 297 3.22 30.80 -13.91
C ASN A 297 2.10 31.72 -14.43
N ARG A 298 1.95 31.86 -15.76
CA ARG A 298 0.88 32.68 -16.36
C ARG A 298 -0.36 31.81 -16.57
N VAL A 299 -1.38 32.03 -15.75
CA VAL A 299 -2.67 31.33 -15.80
C VAL A 299 -3.73 32.26 -16.39
N ALA A 300 -4.60 31.72 -17.25
CA ALA A 300 -5.78 32.42 -17.75
C ALA A 300 -7.05 31.68 -17.28
N VAL A 301 -7.97 32.41 -16.66
CA VAL A 301 -9.28 31.88 -16.21
C VAL A 301 -10.34 32.26 -17.24
N LEU A 302 -10.99 31.27 -17.86
CA LEU A 302 -12.12 31.46 -18.77
C LEU A 302 -13.39 30.91 -18.10
N THR A 303 -14.39 31.78 -17.93
CA THR A 303 -15.65 31.43 -17.22
C THR A 303 -16.85 32.12 -17.87
N ASN A 304 -18.03 31.51 -17.76
CA ASN A 304 -19.30 32.11 -18.15
C ASN A 304 -20.02 32.82 -16.98
N ALA A 305 -19.46 32.77 -15.77
CA ALA A 305 -20.06 33.35 -14.56
C ALA A 305 -19.02 34.12 -13.74
N GLY A 306 -19.33 35.38 -13.41
CA GLY A 306 -18.43 36.26 -12.68
C GLY A 306 -18.04 35.73 -11.29
N GLY A 307 -19.00 35.21 -10.52
CA GLY A 307 -18.74 34.68 -9.18
C GLY A 307 -17.78 33.48 -9.18
N ALA A 308 -17.93 32.55 -10.13
CA ALA A 308 -16.99 31.44 -10.29
C ALA A 308 -15.58 31.92 -10.70
N GLY A 309 -15.50 32.99 -11.51
CA GLY A 309 -14.23 33.62 -11.86
C GLY A 309 -13.51 34.21 -10.65
N ILE A 310 -14.24 34.90 -9.76
CA ILE A 310 -13.69 35.46 -8.53
C ILE A 310 -13.12 34.35 -7.63
N LEU A 311 -13.92 33.32 -7.36
CA LEU A 311 -13.47 32.18 -6.54
C LEU A 311 -12.24 31.47 -7.13
N ALA A 312 -12.18 31.34 -8.46
CA ALA A 312 -11.03 30.74 -9.13
C ALA A 312 -9.77 31.61 -9.00
N VAL A 313 -9.89 32.94 -9.11
CA VAL A 313 -8.76 33.87 -8.95
C VAL A 313 -8.29 33.92 -7.49
N ASP A 314 -9.20 33.89 -6.52
CA ASP A 314 -8.85 33.87 -5.08
C ASP A 314 -8.07 32.61 -4.66
N ALA A 315 -8.26 31.50 -5.39
CA ALA A 315 -7.60 30.23 -5.13
C ALA A 315 -6.20 30.07 -5.77
N LEU A 316 -5.78 31.00 -6.65
CA LEU A 316 -4.47 31.00 -7.33
C LEU A 316 -3.37 31.65 -6.47
#